data_AF-A0A4Q5YX62-F1
#
_entry.id   AF-A0A4Q5YX62-F1
#
_cell.length_a   1.000
_cell.length_b   1.000
_cell.length_c   1.000
_cell.angle_alpha   90.00
_cell.angle_beta   90.00
_cell.angle_gamma   90.00
#
_symmetry.space_group_name_H-M   'P 1'
#
loop_
_entity.id
_entity.type
_entity.pdbx_description
1 polymer ?
#
loop_
_entity_poly.entity_id
_entity_poly.type
_entity_poly.pdbx_seq_one_letter_code
_entity_poly.pdbx_strand_id
1 'polypeptide(L)' 'MKLSQFKFDLPLNLIAQHPAKSREESRLMVVHRDTGKIEHKVFK' A
#
# COMPACT_ATOMS: atom_id res chain seq x y z
N MET A 1 11.01 16.32 -14.95
CA MET A 1 9.91 15.33 -14.85
C MET A 1 8.61 16.09 -14.59
N LYS A 2 7.46 15.59 -15.10
CA LYS A 2 6.16 16.25 -14.90
C LYS A 2 5.47 15.63 -13.69
N LEU A 3 4.92 16.45 -12.78
CA LEU A 3 4.21 15.97 -11.58
C LEU A 3 3.02 15.07 -11.91
N SER A 4 2.41 15.25 -13.08
CA SER A 4 1.30 14.42 -13.57
C SER A 4 1.65 12.94 -13.72
N GLN A 5 2.94 12.59 -13.87
CA GLN A 5 3.39 11.20 -14.00
C GLN A 5 3.22 10.38 -12.70
N PHE A 6 2.95 11.05 -11.57
CA PHE A 6 2.76 10.41 -10.26
C PHE A 6 1.30 10.46 -9.77
N LYS A 7 0.36 10.93 -10.60
CA LYS A 7 -1.06 10.92 -10.26
C LYS A 7 -1.62 9.51 -10.41
N PHE A 8 -2.31 9.03 -9.39
CA PHE A 8 -3.08 7.80 -9.40
C PHE A 8 -4.44 8.05 -8.74
N ASP A 9 -5.41 7.19 -9.03
CA ASP A 9 -6.73 7.28 -8.42
C ASP A 9 -6.68 6.72 -6.99
N LEU A 10 -6.97 7.57 -6.00
CA LEU A 10 -6.99 7.21 -4.59
C LEU A 10 -8.37 7.55 -4.00
N PRO A 11 -9.28 6.57 -3.91
CA PRO A 11 -10.56 6.73 -3.25
C PRO A 11 -10.39 7.16 -1.78
N LEU A 12 -11.17 8.16 -1.35
CA LEU A 12 -11.09 8.74 0.00
C LEU A 12 -11.40 7.71 1.11
N ASN A 13 -12.23 6.71 0.82
CA ASN A 13 -12.59 5.64 1.76
C ASN A 13 -11.44 4.65 2.03
N LEU A 14 -10.38 4.66 1.21
CA LEU A 14 -9.18 3.83 1.41
C LEU A 14 -8.10 4.55 2.23
N ILE A 15 -8.31 5.82 2.58
CA ILE A 15 -7.41 6.58 3.45
C ILE A 15 -7.76 6.29 4.90
N ALA A 16 -6.86 5.62 5.61
CA ALA A 16 -7.05 5.32 7.02
C ALA A 16 -6.99 6.61 7.86
N GLN A 17 -8.05 6.89 8.60
CA GLN A 17 -8.11 8.04 9.52
C GLN A 17 -7.46 7.74 10.87
N HIS A 18 -7.43 6.46 11.25
CA HIS A 18 -6.85 5.97 12.49
C HIS A 18 -6.07 4.67 12.21
N PRO A 19 -5.04 4.35 13.01
CA PRO A 19 -4.31 3.10 12.87
C PRO A 19 -5.19 1.89 13.18
N ALA A 20 -4.78 0.71 12.71
CA ALA A 20 -5.42 -0.55 13.08
C ALA A 20 -5.31 -0.81 14.59
N LYS A 21 -6.32 -1.47 15.16
CA LYS A 21 -6.41 -1.77 16.60
C LYS A 21 -5.21 -2.58 17.11
N SER A 22 -4.76 -3.56 16.32
CA SER A 22 -3.47 -4.22 16.49
C SER A 22 -2.59 -3.92 15.29
N ARG A 23 -1.35 -3.47 15.53
CA ARG A 23 -0.43 -3.07 14.46
C ARG A 23 -0.07 -4.24 13.54
N GLU A 24 0.04 -5.44 14.10
CA GLU A 24 0.40 -6.68 13.39
C GLU A 24 -0.67 -7.12 12.38
N GLU A 25 -1.92 -6.67 12.55
CA GLU A 25 -3.03 -6.98 11.64
C GLU A 25 -3.03 -6.12 10.37
N SER A 26 -2.10 -5.17 10.26
CA SER A 26 -1.95 -4.34 9.06
C SER A 26 -1.55 -5.19 7.85
N ARG A 27 -2.07 -4.84 6.67
CA ARG A 27 -1.69 -5.48 5.40
C ARG A 27 -0.27 -5.05 5.00
N LEU A 28 0.49 -5.98 4.44
CA LEU A 28 1.83 -5.77 3.90
C LEU A 28 1.83 -6.09 2.41
N MET A 29 2.14 -5.10 1.57
CA MET A 29 2.39 -5.32 0.14
C MET A 29 3.89 -5.48 -0.08
N VAL A 30 4.31 -6.63 -0.60
CA VAL A 30 5.71 -6.91 -0.96
C VAL A 30 5.84 -6.77 -2.47
N VAL A 31 6.77 -5.92 -2.91
CA VAL A 31 7.04 -5.69 -4.34
C VAL A 31 8.45 -6.20 -4.65
N HIS A 32 8.54 -7.21 -5.50
CA HIS A 32 9.82 -7.76 -5.96
C HIS A 32 10.36 -6.89 -7.09
N ARG A 33 11.42 -6.12 -6.81
CA ARG A 33 12.00 -5.15 -7.78
C ARG A 33 12.44 -5.80 -9.08
N ASP A 34 13.02 -7.00 -9.01
CA ASP A 34 13.69 -7.62 -10.15
C ASP A 34 12.71 -8.34 -11.08
N THR A 35 11.58 -8.84 -10.54
CA THR A 35 10.56 -9.58 -11.30
C THR A 35 9.27 -8.80 -11.52
N GLY A 36 9.09 -7.67 -10.84
CA GLY A 36 7.83 -6.92 -10.81
C GLY A 36 6.69 -7.65 -10.09
N LYS A 37 6.95 -8.80 -9.46
CA LYS A 37 5.92 -9.60 -8.77
C LYS A 37 5.45 -8.86 -7.52
N ILE A 38 4.13 -8.88 -7.29
CA ILE A 38 3.51 -8.31 -6.10
C ILE A 38 2.94 -9.44 -5.26
N GLU A 39 3.20 -9.40 -3.95
CA GLU A 39 2.67 -10.34 -2.97
C GLU A 39 1.95 -9.58 -1.85
N HIS A 40 0.89 -10.19 -1.32
CA HIS A 40 0.11 -9.65 -0.23
C HIS A 40 0.30 -10.52 1.02
N LYS A 41 0.77 -9.92 2.10
CA LYS A 41 1.01 -10.54 3.40
C LYS A 41 0.39 -9.70 4.51
N VAL A 42 0.55 -10.15 5.75
CA VAL A 42 0.16 -9.45 6.98
C VAL A 42 1.42 -9.29 7.84
N PHE A 43 1.49 -8.28 8.69
CA PHE A 43 2.68 -7.98 9.52
C PHE A 43 2.96 -8.96 10.66
N LYS A 44 2.11 -9.98 10.87
CA LYS A 44 2.34 -11.07 11.83
C LYS A 44 3.61 -11.85 11.53
#